data_AF-A0A9W7DP79-F1
#
_entry.id   AF-A0A9W7DP79-F1
#
_cell.length_a   1.000
_cell.length_b   1.000
_cell.length_c   1.000
_cell.angle_alpha   90.00
_cell.angle_beta   90.00
_cell.angle_gamma   90.00
#
_symmetry.space_group_name_H-M   'P 1'
#
loop_
_entity.id
_entity.type
_entity.pdbx_description
1 polymer ?
#
loop_
_entity_poly.entity_id
_entity_poly.type
_entity_poly.pdbx_seq_one_letter_code
_entity_poly.pdbx_strand_id
1 'polypeptide(L)'
;MREDVFAQHVRERRAAANTTGESITEVDPAFMDALPDDLRNEIIRNEQRLNLENAFISGRGRSSDSEEDDEGDMSGQFETRTATLNEKPMTPVKQKKRQRLTFPPLIDRYGVAALLKMVFVPQLYYKRENFFKTLGYLCYNKQTRSEIIALLLYILQEGIMDQSSLEAIYFQLCQRAKIPGTPDATKNDEPKTYAKGCRPPVSLGISASFPMSCTGATVATQAIDVIQYLLENESHMKFHFLSDQESNPFIRKMGKKHKLKDSSYKYPINILFNLLGNKQINEDTNLMDILSRTFQIATKPLQLIQAKLDGMDTEARTQFKGPQLPIIPDRSLKQIINILIADECASKVFQQTISSIQNLSVLENAKVVFPRELSKNATSLSKTISTDLRELIKELQSTKDFSDDSSIPELTKFSSGSSDQAKLLRVLTALDYLFKINDKTNMDSAEAKELKELYKNSALGPLWGALSDCLP
;
A
#
# COMPACT_ATOMS: atom_id res chain seq x y z
N MET A 1 -30.06 12.35 -11.19
CA MET A 1 -30.31 13.43 -12.18
C MET A 1 -29.05 14.00 -12.84
N ARG A 2 -27.92 14.29 -12.15
CA ARG A 2 -26.70 14.81 -12.81
C ARG A 2 -25.81 13.72 -13.43
N GLU A 3 -25.68 12.58 -12.78
CA GLU A 3 -24.81 11.48 -13.24
C GLU A 3 -25.45 10.69 -14.40
N ASP A 4 -26.78 10.52 -14.35
CA ASP A 4 -27.55 9.79 -15.37
C ASP A 4 -27.50 10.46 -16.74
N VAL A 5 -27.54 11.80 -16.78
CA VAL A 5 -27.52 12.58 -18.03
C VAL A 5 -26.14 12.50 -18.68
N PHE A 6 -25.06 12.54 -17.89
CA PHE A 6 -23.70 12.37 -18.37
C PHE A 6 -23.47 10.94 -18.90
N ALA A 7 -23.88 9.92 -18.15
CA ALA A 7 -23.78 8.53 -18.56
C ALA A 7 -24.61 8.23 -19.83
N GLN A 8 -25.76 8.88 -19.99
CA GLN A 8 -26.61 8.76 -21.16
C GLN A 8 -25.97 9.42 -22.39
N HIS A 9 -25.39 10.61 -22.24
CA HIS A 9 -24.70 11.31 -23.33
C HIS A 9 -23.42 10.56 -23.80
N VAL A 10 -22.66 9.97 -22.86
CA VAL A 10 -21.48 9.14 -23.18
C VAL A 10 -21.89 7.84 -23.88
N ARG A 11 -23.00 7.19 -23.47
CA ARG A 11 -23.54 6.00 -24.18
C ARG A 11 -24.00 6.32 -25.59
N GLU A 12 -24.71 7.43 -25.76
CA GLU A 12 -25.26 7.85 -27.05
C GLU A 12 -24.15 8.15 -28.08
N ARG A 13 -23.02 8.75 -27.65
CA ARG A 13 -21.85 8.93 -28.53
C ARG A 13 -21.04 7.66 -28.77
N ARG A 14 -20.92 6.74 -27.81
CA ARG A 14 -20.30 5.42 -28.07
C ARG A 14 -21.12 4.63 -29.10
N ALA A 15 -22.44 4.74 -29.06
CA ALA A 15 -23.32 4.16 -30.08
C ALA A 15 -23.16 4.83 -31.45
N ALA A 16 -23.02 6.17 -31.50
CA ALA A 16 -22.78 6.89 -32.75
C ALA A 16 -21.37 6.63 -33.34
N ALA A 17 -20.33 6.53 -32.52
CA ALA A 17 -18.95 6.28 -32.96
C ALA A 17 -18.77 4.91 -33.64
N ASN A 18 -19.51 3.90 -33.19
CA ASN A 18 -19.56 2.58 -33.83
C ASN A 18 -20.15 2.62 -35.24
N THR A 19 -20.87 3.70 -35.61
CA THR A 19 -21.46 3.85 -36.94
C THR A 19 -20.63 4.70 -37.91
N THR A 20 -19.73 5.57 -37.42
CA THR A 20 -18.99 6.53 -38.26
C THR A 20 -17.47 6.29 -38.35
N GLY A 21 -16.88 5.45 -37.49
CA GLY A 21 -15.48 5.01 -37.65
C GLY A 21 -14.39 6.05 -37.35
N GLU A 22 -14.74 7.23 -36.83
CA GLU A 22 -13.78 8.25 -36.39
C GLU A 22 -13.35 8.05 -34.92
N SER A 23 -12.07 8.30 -34.62
CA SER A 23 -11.55 8.29 -33.25
C SER A 23 -12.00 9.55 -32.50
N ILE A 24 -12.94 9.39 -31.58
CA ILE A 24 -13.47 10.50 -30.78
C ILE A 24 -12.63 10.70 -29.51
N THR A 25 -12.17 11.92 -29.24
CA THR A 25 -11.76 12.35 -27.90
C THR A 25 -12.98 12.25 -26.97
N GLU A 26 -12.90 11.43 -25.91
CA GLU A 26 -14.05 10.99 -25.09
C GLU A 26 -14.89 12.13 -24.44
N VAL A 27 -14.45 13.39 -24.50
CA VAL A 27 -15.13 14.52 -23.87
C VAL A 27 -15.27 15.70 -24.86
N ASP A 28 -16.48 16.24 -25.01
CA ASP A 28 -16.76 17.41 -25.86
C ASP A 28 -16.12 18.68 -25.28
N PRO A 29 -15.27 19.42 -26.03
CA PRO A 29 -14.71 20.69 -25.59
C PRO A 29 -15.78 21.70 -25.17
N ALA A 30 -16.92 21.75 -25.89
CA ALA A 30 -18.00 22.68 -25.59
C ALA A 30 -18.77 22.30 -24.31
N PHE A 31 -18.82 21.01 -23.96
CA PHE A 31 -19.40 20.55 -22.70
C PHE A 31 -18.48 20.88 -21.51
N MET A 32 -17.16 20.71 -21.68
CA MET A 32 -16.17 21.13 -20.67
C MET A 32 -16.22 22.64 -20.46
N ASP A 33 -16.27 23.41 -21.57
CA ASP A 33 -16.86 24.74 -21.78
C ASP A 33 -17.89 25.22 -20.74
N ALA A 34 -18.92 24.41 -20.54
CA ALA A 34 -20.10 24.76 -19.77
C ALA A 34 -20.03 24.37 -18.29
N LEU A 35 -18.99 23.61 -17.88
CA LEU A 35 -18.80 23.20 -16.49
C LEU A 35 -18.11 24.31 -15.68
N PRO A 36 -18.49 24.49 -14.39
CA PRO A 36 -17.73 25.30 -13.44
C PRO A 36 -16.25 24.89 -13.43
N ASP A 37 -15.35 25.87 -13.31
CA ASP A 37 -13.91 25.68 -13.45
C ASP A 37 -13.36 24.60 -12.51
N ASP A 38 -13.87 24.54 -11.27
CA ASP A 38 -13.46 23.53 -10.29
C ASP A 38 -13.76 22.10 -10.74
N LEU A 39 -14.97 21.85 -11.28
CA LEU A 39 -15.38 20.54 -11.77
C LEU A 39 -14.65 20.16 -13.06
N ARG A 40 -14.41 21.15 -13.93
CA ARG A 40 -13.62 20.94 -15.15
C ARG A 40 -12.19 20.50 -14.82
N ASN A 41 -11.54 21.20 -13.89
CA ASN A 41 -10.18 20.89 -13.44
C ASN A 41 -10.11 19.53 -12.76
N GLU A 42 -11.11 19.18 -11.94
CA GLU A 42 -11.20 17.87 -11.30
C GLU A 42 -11.35 16.72 -12.32
N ILE A 43 -12.22 16.88 -13.32
CA ILE A 43 -12.43 15.90 -14.39
C ILE A 43 -11.16 15.71 -15.21
N ILE A 44 -10.51 16.80 -15.65
CA ILE A 44 -9.26 16.74 -16.41
C ILE A 44 -8.18 16.00 -15.61
N ARG A 45 -8.06 16.31 -14.32
CA ARG A 45 -7.09 15.66 -13.43
C ARG A 45 -7.38 14.15 -13.29
N ASN A 46 -8.64 13.77 -13.15
CA ASN A 46 -9.05 12.37 -13.06
C ASN A 46 -8.80 11.61 -14.37
N GLU A 47 -9.12 12.21 -15.51
CA GLU A 47 -8.89 11.61 -16.83
C GLU A 47 -7.39 11.44 -17.10
N GLN A 48 -6.59 12.46 -16.81
CA GLN A 48 -5.12 12.36 -16.87
C GLN A 48 -4.59 11.24 -15.97
N ARG A 49 -5.13 11.10 -14.76
CA ARG A 49 -4.76 10.02 -13.83
C ARG A 49 -5.05 8.64 -14.40
N LEU A 50 -6.25 8.43 -14.95
CA LEU A 50 -6.65 7.17 -15.59
C LEU A 50 -5.85 6.88 -16.85
N ASN A 51 -5.58 7.90 -17.68
CA ASN A 51 -4.76 7.78 -18.87
C ASN A 51 -3.32 7.39 -18.53
N LEU A 52 -2.74 7.97 -17.48
CA LEU A 52 -1.41 7.60 -16.98
C LEU A 52 -1.38 6.15 -16.45
N GLU A 53 -2.40 5.75 -15.69
CA GLU A 53 -2.56 4.39 -15.16
C GLU A 53 -2.69 3.37 -16.31
N ASN A 54 -3.57 3.64 -17.28
CA ASN A 54 -3.75 2.80 -18.47
C ASN A 54 -2.50 2.72 -19.34
N ALA A 55 -1.79 3.83 -19.51
CA ALA A 55 -0.52 3.83 -20.21
C ALA A 55 0.46 2.91 -19.48
N PHE A 56 0.65 3.10 -18.17
CA PHE A 56 1.58 2.33 -17.35
C PHE A 56 1.28 0.83 -17.42
N ILE A 57 0.01 0.45 -17.23
CA ILE A 57 -0.44 -0.94 -17.34
C ILE A 57 -0.25 -1.48 -18.76
N SER A 58 -0.32 -0.67 -19.81
CA SER A 58 -0.10 -1.15 -21.19
C SER A 58 1.38 -1.31 -21.54
N GLY A 59 2.32 -1.05 -20.63
CA GLY A 59 3.75 -0.96 -20.93
C GLY A 59 4.10 0.22 -21.87
N ARG A 60 3.12 1.08 -22.19
CA ARG A 60 3.27 2.31 -22.99
C ARG A 60 3.51 3.52 -22.12
N GLY A 61 3.11 3.43 -20.86
CA GLY A 61 3.36 4.41 -19.82
C GLY A 61 4.84 4.36 -19.56
N ARG A 62 5.43 5.54 -19.74
CA ARG A 62 6.85 5.79 -19.67
C ARG A 62 7.40 5.34 -18.32
N SER A 63 7.75 4.06 -18.19
CA SER A 63 8.75 3.66 -17.22
C SER A 63 10.07 4.23 -17.74
N SER A 64 10.69 5.09 -16.95
CA SER A 64 12.09 5.48 -17.12
C SER A 64 13.03 4.31 -16.75
N ASP A 65 12.68 3.07 -17.11
CA ASP A 65 13.48 1.85 -16.90
C ASP A 65 14.28 1.42 -18.12
N SER A 66 14.09 2.06 -19.27
CA SER A 66 14.97 1.83 -20.42
C SER A 66 16.08 2.88 -20.41
N GLU A 67 17.03 2.76 -19.49
CA GLU A 67 18.42 3.16 -19.75
C GLU A 67 18.96 2.18 -20.79
N GLU A 68 18.46 2.28 -22.03
CA GLU A 68 19.22 1.78 -23.17
C GLU A 68 20.12 2.95 -23.55
N ASP A 69 21.42 2.78 -23.27
CA ASP A 69 22.51 3.62 -23.75
C ASP A 69 22.46 3.68 -25.28
N ASP A 70 21.77 4.67 -25.82
CA ASP A 70 21.92 5.05 -27.23
C ASP A 70 22.95 6.18 -27.26
N GLU A 71 24.24 5.81 -27.15
CA GLU A 71 25.34 6.67 -27.60
C GLU A 71 25.26 6.81 -29.12
N GLY A 72 24.34 7.67 -29.56
CA GLY A 72 24.16 8.05 -30.95
C GLY A 72 24.54 9.51 -31.17
N ASP A 73 25.84 9.72 -31.41
CA ASP A 73 26.44 10.79 -32.22
C ASP A 73 25.77 12.19 -32.18
N MET A 74 26.33 13.06 -31.33
CA MET A 74 26.08 14.51 -31.37
C MET A 74 26.85 15.14 -32.53
N SER A 75 26.26 15.11 -33.73
CA SER A 75 26.61 16.05 -34.79
C SER A 75 25.36 16.63 -35.44
N GLY A 76 25.09 17.92 -35.17
CA GLY A 76 23.90 18.58 -35.68
C GLY A 76 23.96 20.09 -35.50
N GLN A 77 24.38 20.75 -36.58
CA GLN A 77 24.67 22.17 -36.71
C GLN A 77 23.52 23.10 -36.34
N PHE A 78 23.91 24.28 -35.85
CA PHE A 78 23.09 25.43 -35.56
C PHE A 78 22.67 26.08 -36.89
N GLU A 79 21.40 25.97 -37.29
CA GLU A 79 20.86 26.74 -38.42
C GLU A 79 19.63 27.56 -38.01
N THR A 80 19.87 28.88 -38.01
CA THR A 80 18.90 29.97 -37.90
C THR A 80 17.94 29.93 -39.10
N ARG A 81 16.64 29.72 -38.87
CA ARG A 81 15.61 29.79 -39.93
C ARG A 81 14.95 31.16 -39.97
N THR A 82 15.25 31.91 -41.03
CA THR A 82 14.41 32.99 -41.56
C THR A 82 13.24 32.40 -42.35
N ALA A 83 12.08 33.04 -42.22
CA ALA A 83 10.82 32.60 -42.81
C ALA A 83 10.70 32.95 -44.30
N THR A 84 10.36 31.98 -45.14
CA THR A 84 9.66 32.22 -46.41
C THR A 84 8.66 31.09 -46.69
N LEU A 85 7.49 31.48 -47.17
CA LEU A 85 6.34 30.65 -47.51
C LEU A 85 6.56 29.98 -48.88
N ASN A 86 6.34 28.66 -48.97
CA ASN A 86 5.77 28.06 -50.18
C ASN A 86 5.25 26.64 -49.95
N GLU A 87 4.05 26.39 -50.48
CA GLU A 87 3.28 25.15 -50.41
C GLU A 87 3.83 24.07 -51.38
N LYS A 88 3.90 22.81 -50.92
CA LYS A 88 3.82 21.59 -51.74
C LYS A 88 3.54 20.34 -50.87
N PRO A 89 2.97 19.26 -51.46
CA PRO A 89 2.10 18.30 -50.76
C PRO A 89 2.83 17.22 -49.95
N MET A 90 2.06 16.65 -49.02
CA MET A 90 2.44 15.76 -47.91
C MET A 90 3.15 14.46 -48.34
N THR A 91 4.38 14.28 -47.87
CA THR A 91 4.98 12.95 -47.64
C THR A 91 4.58 12.43 -46.25
N PRO A 92 4.44 11.12 -46.04
CA PRO A 92 3.99 10.57 -44.76
C PRO A 92 4.98 10.94 -43.66
N VAL A 93 4.51 11.72 -42.69
CA VAL A 93 5.28 12.20 -41.55
C VAL A 93 5.68 10.99 -40.71
N LYS A 94 6.95 10.58 -40.79
CA LYS A 94 7.57 9.71 -39.79
C LYS A 94 7.34 10.38 -38.44
N GLN A 95 6.51 9.77 -37.59
CA GLN A 95 6.23 10.26 -36.24
C GLN A 95 7.56 10.48 -35.52
N LYS A 96 7.95 11.76 -35.35
CA LYS A 96 9.12 12.15 -34.56
C LYS A 96 8.92 11.53 -33.18
N LYS A 97 9.77 10.56 -32.81
CA LYS A 97 9.83 10.02 -31.45
C LYS A 97 9.93 11.21 -30.50
N ARG A 98 8.89 11.45 -29.69
CA ARG A 98 8.86 12.52 -28.67
C ARG A 98 10.09 12.33 -27.77
N GLN A 99 11.06 13.24 -27.87
CA GLN A 99 12.26 13.24 -27.04
C GLN A 99 11.88 13.20 -25.54
N ARG A 100 12.64 12.45 -24.76
CA ARG A 100 12.43 12.32 -23.31
C ARG A 100 12.83 13.64 -22.65
N LEU A 101 11.90 14.29 -21.97
CA LEU A 101 12.19 15.40 -21.07
C LEU A 101 12.60 14.80 -19.72
N THR A 102 13.90 14.62 -19.51
CA THR A 102 14.48 14.23 -18.23
C THR A 102 14.87 15.50 -17.47
N PHE A 103 14.20 15.77 -16.36
CA PHE A 103 14.56 16.89 -15.49
C PHE A 103 15.63 16.46 -14.48
N PRO A 104 16.70 17.26 -14.29
CA PRO A 104 17.62 17.06 -13.18
C PRO A 104 16.86 17.00 -11.85
N PRO A 105 17.28 16.15 -10.90
CA PRO A 105 16.65 16.10 -9.59
C PRO A 105 16.80 17.46 -8.90
N LEU A 106 15.69 18.03 -8.42
CA LEU A 106 15.69 19.32 -7.71
C LEU A 106 16.50 19.25 -6.40
N ILE A 107 16.55 18.06 -5.80
CA ILE A 107 17.23 17.82 -4.54
C ILE A 107 18.00 16.51 -4.62
N ASP A 108 19.20 16.51 -4.04
CA ASP A 108 20.04 15.33 -3.94
C ASP A 108 19.62 14.42 -2.77
N ARG A 109 20.32 13.29 -2.62
CA ARG A 109 20.07 12.32 -1.53
C ARG A 109 20.27 12.91 -0.13
N TYR A 110 21.09 13.96 0.01
CA TYR A 110 21.39 14.62 1.28
C TYR A 110 20.21 15.52 1.67
N GLY A 111 19.66 16.26 0.71
CA GLY A 111 18.47 17.06 0.92
C GLY A 111 17.21 16.22 1.14
N VAL A 112 17.07 15.05 0.50
CA VAL A 112 15.99 14.08 0.86
C VAL A 112 16.10 13.69 2.33
N ALA A 113 17.30 13.34 2.80
CA ALA A 113 17.51 13.04 4.21
C ALA A 113 17.18 14.24 5.10
N ALA A 114 17.55 15.46 4.70
CA ALA A 114 17.24 16.67 5.44
C ALA A 114 15.72 16.89 5.60
N LEU A 115 14.94 16.68 4.53
CA LEU A 115 13.48 16.79 4.54
C LEU A 115 12.82 15.72 5.41
N LEU A 116 13.27 14.46 5.31
CA LEU A 116 12.66 13.36 6.06
C LEU A 116 12.90 13.44 7.58
N LYS A 117 13.80 14.30 8.06
CA LYS A 117 13.89 14.64 9.50
C LYS A 117 12.60 15.22 10.05
N MET A 118 11.79 15.88 9.20
CA MET A 118 10.50 16.46 9.61
C MET A 118 9.51 15.40 10.09
N VAL A 119 9.67 14.13 9.68
CA VAL A 119 8.87 12.99 10.18
C VAL A 119 9.09 12.74 11.67
N PHE A 120 10.20 13.21 12.24
CA PHE A 120 10.50 13.11 13.68
C PHE A 120 9.99 14.31 14.48
N VAL A 121 9.40 15.31 13.83
CA VAL A 121 8.81 16.47 14.51
C VAL A 121 7.31 16.23 14.64
N PRO A 122 6.77 15.98 15.87
CA PRO A 122 5.36 15.74 16.07
C PRO A 122 4.51 16.94 15.62
N GLN A 123 3.61 16.71 14.68
CA GLN A 123 2.65 17.68 14.17
C GLN A 123 1.27 17.04 13.99
N LEU A 124 0.24 17.87 13.81
CA LEU A 124 -1.09 17.41 13.41
C LEU A 124 -1.14 17.25 11.89
N TYR A 125 -1.95 16.31 11.39
CA TYR A 125 -2.04 15.98 9.96
C TYR A 125 -2.19 17.22 9.05
N TYR A 126 -3.15 18.10 9.36
CA TYR A 126 -3.42 19.29 8.55
C TYR A 126 -2.26 20.30 8.50
N LYS A 127 -1.36 20.31 9.49
CA LYS A 127 -0.17 21.19 9.49
C LYS A 127 0.94 20.69 8.56
N ARG A 128 0.86 19.42 8.13
CA ARG A 128 1.86 18.77 7.26
C ARG A 128 1.49 18.82 5.77
N GLU A 129 0.40 19.48 5.38
CA GLU A 129 -0.08 19.46 3.99
C GLU A 129 0.98 19.90 2.97
N ASN A 130 1.69 21.00 3.26
CA ASN A 130 2.76 21.49 2.38
C ASN A 130 3.94 20.53 2.32
N PHE A 131 4.24 19.84 3.42
CA PHE A 131 5.27 18.81 3.46
C PHE A 131 4.88 17.62 2.58
N PHE A 132 3.64 17.14 2.67
CA PHE A 132 3.10 16.09 1.81
C PHE A 132 3.16 16.46 0.33
N LYS A 133 2.67 17.65 -0.04
CA LYS A 133 2.72 18.16 -1.42
C LYS A 133 4.15 18.25 -1.95
N THR A 134 5.08 18.77 -1.14
CA THR A 134 6.50 18.86 -1.51
C THR A 134 7.08 17.49 -1.82
N LEU A 135 6.86 16.49 -0.96
CA LEU A 135 7.30 15.12 -1.22
C LEU A 135 6.64 14.52 -2.45
N GLY A 136 5.35 14.80 -2.69
CA GLY A 136 4.63 14.42 -3.91
C GLY A 136 5.31 14.95 -5.17
N TYR A 137 5.60 16.26 -5.23
CA TYR A 137 6.30 16.86 -6.37
C TYR A 137 7.71 16.31 -6.57
N LEU A 138 8.43 15.99 -5.50
CA LEU A 138 9.74 15.36 -5.59
C LEU A 138 9.69 13.91 -6.11
N CYS A 139 8.56 13.21 -5.92
CA CYS A 139 8.38 11.83 -6.40
C CYS A 139 8.17 11.72 -7.93
N TYR A 140 8.00 12.83 -8.65
CA TYR A 140 8.00 12.81 -10.12
C TYR A 140 9.37 12.40 -10.69
N ASN A 141 10.46 12.66 -9.96
CA ASN A 141 11.78 12.16 -10.30
C ASN A 141 11.96 10.73 -9.75
N LYS A 142 12.33 9.77 -10.61
CA LYS A 142 12.48 8.35 -10.26
C LYS A 142 13.51 8.11 -9.15
N GLN A 143 14.65 8.79 -9.20
CA GLN A 143 15.72 8.64 -8.22
C GLN A 143 15.29 9.19 -6.86
N THR A 144 14.75 10.41 -6.85
CA THR A 144 14.26 11.05 -5.62
C THR A 144 13.11 10.26 -4.99
N ARG A 145 12.16 9.75 -5.81
CA ARG A 145 11.09 8.84 -5.37
C ARG A 145 11.64 7.61 -4.66
N SER A 146 12.59 6.93 -5.28
CA SER A 146 13.17 5.70 -4.76
C SER A 146 13.90 5.93 -3.43
N GLU A 147 14.61 7.06 -3.29
CA GLU A 147 15.26 7.45 -2.03
C GLU A 147 14.24 7.81 -0.94
N ILE A 148 13.18 8.58 -1.26
CA ILE A 148 12.12 8.95 -0.31
C ILE A 148 11.45 7.71 0.26
N ILE A 149 10.98 6.80 -0.61
CA ILE A 149 10.28 5.59 -0.19
C ILE A 149 11.19 4.65 0.60
N ALA A 150 12.43 4.46 0.15
CA ALA A 150 13.37 3.60 0.87
C ALA A 150 13.71 4.13 2.27
N LEU A 151 13.88 5.44 2.44
CA LEU A 151 14.14 6.05 3.75
C LEU A 151 12.90 6.02 4.66
N LEU A 152 11.70 6.29 4.14
CA LEU A 152 10.45 6.16 4.91
C LEU A 152 10.26 4.73 5.43
N LEU A 153 10.46 3.74 4.57
CA LEU A 153 10.37 2.33 4.95
C LEU A 153 11.47 1.91 5.94
N TYR A 154 12.67 2.48 5.81
CA TYR A 154 13.76 2.24 6.76
C TYR A 154 13.43 2.80 8.15
N ILE A 155 12.90 4.03 8.21
CA ILE A 155 12.42 4.63 9.46
C ILE A 155 11.34 3.74 10.09
N LEU A 156 10.39 3.23 9.29
CA LEU A 156 9.32 2.36 9.76
C LEU A 156 9.73 0.95 10.17
N GLN A 157 10.83 0.39 9.64
CA GLN A 157 11.25 -0.96 10.04
C GLN A 157 12.20 -0.94 11.24
N GLU A 158 13.05 0.06 11.32
CA GLU A 158 14.13 0.10 12.30
C GLU A 158 13.83 1.09 13.44
N GLY A 159 13.05 2.15 13.19
CA GLY A 159 12.87 3.26 14.12
C GLY A 159 11.79 3.04 15.16
N ILE A 160 10.89 2.10 14.92
CA ILE A 160 9.71 1.85 15.76
C ILE A 160 9.88 0.59 16.62
N MET A 161 11.12 0.15 16.86
CA MET A 161 11.40 -1.00 17.73
C MET A 161 11.43 -0.58 19.20
N ASP A 162 12.14 0.50 19.49
CA ASP A 162 12.36 1.07 20.81
C ASP A 162 12.89 2.50 20.68
N GLN A 163 12.89 3.25 21.79
CA GLN A 163 13.30 4.66 21.81
C GLN A 163 14.77 4.87 21.40
N SER A 164 15.67 3.94 21.74
CA SER A 164 17.09 4.08 21.37
C SER A 164 17.29 3.87 19.87
N SER A 165 16.58 2.92 19.28
CA SER A 165 16.57 2.71 17.83
C SER A 165 15.98 3.92 17.09
N LEU A 166 14.93 4.53 17.63
CA LEU A 166 14.32 5.75 17.09
C LEU A 166 15.33 6.92 17.04
N GLU A 167 15.98 7.19 18.16
CA GLU A 167 17.01 8.23 18.28
C GLU A 167 18.17 7.96 17.32
N ALA A 168 18.66 6.72 17.27
CA ALA A 168 19.77 6.33 16.40
C ALA A 168 19.49 6.64 14.92
N ILE A 169 18.28 6.36 14.43
CA ILE A 169 17.90 6.67 13.05
C ILE A 169 17.81 8.16 12.81
N TYR A 170 17.25 8.92 13.76
CA TYR A 170 17.22 10.38 13.64
C TYR A 170 18.64 10.95 13.52
N PHE A 171 19.57 10.49 14.35
CA PHE A 171 20.97 10.91 14.28
C PHE A 171 21.65 10.47 12.98
N GLN A 172 21.40 9.24 12.51
CA GLN A 172 21.89 8.76 11.22
C GLN A 172 21.38 9.64 10.07
N LEU A 173 20.13 10.09 10.13
CA LEU A 173 19.53 10.97 9.14
C LEU A 173 20.12 12.38 9.21
N CYS A 174 20.35 12.90 10.42
CA CYS A 174 21.07 14.17 10.63
C CYS A 174 22.48 14.14 10.04
N GLN A 175 23.21 13.04 10.21
CA GLN A 175 24.53 12.86 9.60
C GLN A 175 24.44 12.77 8.08
N ARG A 176 23.49 11.97 7.55
CA ARG A 176 23.25 11.85 6.11
C ARG A 176 22.77 13.16 5.48
N ALA A 177 22.19 14.08 6.23
CA ALA A 177 21.78 15.39 5.71
C ALA A 177 22.96 16.37 5.54
N LYS A 178 24.16 16.05 6.06
CA LYS A 178 25.36 16.88 5.88
C LYS A 178 25.95 16.63 4.49
N ILE A 179 26.21 17.71 3.75
CA ILE A 179 26.82 17.64 2.42
C ILE A 179 28.30 17.27 2.58
N PRO A 180 28.83 16.24 1.90
CA PRO A 180 30.25 15.93 1.93
C PRO A 180 31.00 17.05 1.19
N GLY A 181 31.84 17.80 1.88
CA GLY A 181 32.70 18.82 1.28
C GLY A 181 32.58 20.24 1.84
N THR A 182 31.71 20.52 2.82
CA THR A 182 31.85 21.74 3.61
C THR A 182 33.13 21.64 4.46
N PRO A 183 34.09 22.58 4.35
CA PRO A 183 35.35 22.53 5.07
C PRO A 183 35.13 22.90 6.54
N ASP A 184 34.65 21.95 7.33
CA ASP A 184 34.67 22.04 8.80
C ASP A 184 34.78 20.65 9.43
N ALA A 185 35.61 19.81 8.82
CA ALA A 185 36.10 18.57 9.40
C ALA A 185 37.61 18.64 9.34
N THR A 186 38.22 19.05 10.47
CA THR A 186 39.62 18.81 10.74
C THR A 186 39.90 17.33 10.49
N LYS A 187 40.82 17.08 9.56
CA LYS A 187 41.42 15.77 9.32
C LYS A 187 41.90 15.22 10.67
N ASN A 188 41.35 14.10 11.10
CA ASN A 188 42.14 12.92 11.44
C ASN A 188 41.24 11.70 11.70
N ASP A 189 41.72 10.60 11.13
CA ASP A 189 41.44 9.19 11.36
C ASP A 189 40.25 8.50 10.67
N GLU A 190 40.66 7.52 9.86
CA GLU A 190 39.91 6.58 9.05
C GLU A 190 39.11 5.53 9.86
N PRO A 191 38.15 4.83 9.20
CA PRO A 191 37.10 4.07 9.86
C PRO A 191 37.50 2.61 10.10
N LYS A 192 37.28 2.07 11.31
CA LYS A 192 37.21 0.62 11.54
C LYS A 192 36.14 0.23 12.58
N THR A 193 35.12 -0.46 12.04
CA THR A 193 34.43 -1.61 12.64
C THR A 193 33.48 -1.40 13.83
N TYR A 194 32.27 -1.97 13.63
CA TYR A 194 31.21 -2.28 14.58
C TYR A 194 31.68 -2.72 15.97
N ALA A 195 31.22 -2.04 17.03
CA ALA A 195 31.00 -2.62 18.35
C ALA A 195 29.97 -1.81 19.16
N LYS A 196 29.13 -2.54 19.89
CA LYS A 196 28.12 -2.08 20.84
C LYS A 196 28.76 -1.28 21.98
N GLY A 197 28.13 -0.18 22.39
CA GLY A 197 28.45 0.53 23.65
C GLY A 197 28.09 2.01 23.61
N CYS A 198 27.11 2.41 24.40
CA CYS A 198 26.62 3.78 24.53
C CYS A 198 27.70 4.78 25.01
N ARG A 199 27.94 5.83 24.22
CA ARG A 199 27.80 7.28 24.54
C ARG A 199 28.47 8.12 23.45
N PRO A 200 27.85 9.16 22.89
CA PRO A 200 28.54 10.06 21.97
C PRO A 200 29.36 11.11 22.74
N PRO A 201 30.60 11.42 22.34
CA PRO A 201 31.28 12.62 22.80
C PRO A 201 30.75 13.84 22.04
N VAL A 202 30.68 14.95 22.76
CA VAL A 202 30.13 16.23 22.33
C VAL A 202 31.21 16.98 21.52
N SER A 203 30.91 17.37 20.28
CA SER A 203 31.56 18.52 19.62
C SER A 203 30.53 19.27 18.76
N LEU A 204 30.59 20.60 18.83
CA LEU A 204 29.50 21.52 18.51
C LEU A 204 29.51 21.90 17.02
N GLY A 205 28.37 21.71 16.37
CA GLY A 205 28.07 22.18 15.01
C GLY A 205 26.68 21.71 14.62
N ILE A 206 25.67 22.29 15.30
CA ILE A 206 24.30 21.78 15.51
C ILE A 206 24.32 20.50 16.37
N SER A 207 24.22 20.66 17.70
CA SER A 207 23.80 19.55 18.55
C SER A 207 22.41 19.16 18.07
N ALA A 208 22.29 18.11 17.25
CA ALA A 208 21.01 17.60 16.82
C ALA A 208 20.33 17.00 18.04
N SER A 209 19.69 17.83 18.87
CA SER A 209 18.89 17.30 19.95
C SER A 209 17.76 16.49 19.32
N PHE A 210 17.48 15.35 19.94
CA PHE A 210 16.33 14.56 19.53
C PHE A 210 15.05 15.39 19.76
N PRO A 211 14.10 15.43 18.82
CA PRO A 211 12.91 16.25 18.95
C PRO A 211 12.10 15.89 20.20
N MET A 212 11.67 16.90 20.95
CA MET A 212 10.85 16.69 22.15
C MET A 212 9.52 16.02 21.77
N SER A 213 9.02 15.15 22.65
CA SER A 213 7.74 14.43 22.49
C SER A 213 7.67 13.50 21.27
N CYS A 214 8.80 13.16 20.65
CA CYS A 214 8.85 12.22 19.54
C CYS A 214 8.89 10.78 20.05
N THR A 215 7.83 10.01 19.76
CA THR A 215 7.69 8.59 20.11
C THR A 215 7.64 7.72 18.85
N GLY A 216 7.88 6.41 19.00
CA GLY A 216 7.77 5.45 17.89
C GLY A 216 6.41 5.48 17.21
N ALA A 217 5.31 5.55 17.97
CA ALA A 217 3.95 5.64 17.43
C ALA A 217 3.71 6.94 16.65
N THR A 218 4.21 8.08 17.14
CA THR A 218 4.12 9.36 16.42
C THR A 218 4.87 9.29 15.09
N VAL A 219 6.12 8.81 15.10
CA VAL A 219 6.91 8.68 13.85
C VAL A 219 6.29 7.69 12.89
N ALA A 220 5.77 6.56 13.39
CA ALA A 220 5.04 5.59 12.58
C ALA A 220 3.83 6.23 11.90
N THR A 221 3.01 6.95 12.67
CA THR A 221 1.83 7.65 12.16
C THR A 221 2.21 8.65 11.06
N GLN A 222 3.17 9.54 11.35
CA GLN A 222 3.56 10.57 10.38
C GLN A 222 4.20 9.98 9.12
N ALA A 223 4.98 8.90 9.24
CA ALA A 223 5.59 8.22 8.09
C ALA A 223 4.55 7.49 7.23
N ILE A 224 3.59 6.79 7.86
CA ILE A 224 2.50 6.11 7.15
C ILE A 224 1.57 7.14 6.48
N ASP A 225 1.28 8.27 7.12
CA ASP A 225 0.51 9.37 6.50
C ASP A 225 1.16 9.88 5.21
N VAL A 226 2.50 10.04 5.20
CA VAL A 226 3.23 10.40 3.98
C VAL A 226 3.03 9.34 2.90
N ILE A 227 3.22 8.07 3.22
CA ILE A 227 3.07 6.96 2.27
C ILE A 227 1.64 6.90 1.73
N GLN A 228 0.64 7.01 2.61
CA GLN A 228 -0.77 7.02 2.25
C GLN A 228 -1.09 8.19 1.33
N TYR A 229 -0.65 9.41 1.67
CA TYR A 229 -0.82 10.59 0.83
C TYR A 229 -0.24 10.36 -0.58
N LEU A 230 0.98 9.82 -0.67
CA LEU A 230 1.62 9.53 -1.94
C LEU A 230 0.84 8.48 -2.76
N LEU A 231 0.33 7.42 -2.12
CA LEU A 231 -0.47 6.39 -2.78
C LEU A 231 -1.83 6.90 -3.27
N GLU A 232 -2.47 7.82 -2.55
CA GLU A 232 -3.78 8.36 -2.91
C GLU A 232 -3.69 9.41 -4.04
N ASN A 233 -2.66 10.26 -4.00
CA ASN A 233 -2.55 11.41 -4.88
C ASN A 233 -1.70 11.15 -6.13
N GLU A 234 -0.71 10.26 -6.08
CA GLU A 234 0.21 10.00 -7.18
C GLU A 234 -0.02 8.62 -7.82
N SER A 235 -0.57 8.57 -9.03
CA SER A 235 -0.96 7.30 -9.70
C SER A 235 0.20 6.31 -9.84
N HIS A 236 1.39 6.83 -10.15
CA HIS A 236 2.60 6.03 -10.33
C HIS A 236 3.11 5.39 -9.03
N MET A 237 2.71 5.92 -7.85
CA MET A 237 3.20 5.43 -6.57
C MET A 237 2.70 4.04 -6.25
N LYS A 238 1.43 3.73 -6.56
CA LYS A 238 0.86 2.40 -6.31
C LYS A 238 1.64 1.32 -7.04
N PHE A 239 2.02 1.58 -8.29
CA PHE A 239 2.86 0.67 -9.07
C PHE A 239 4.29 0.59 -8.53
N HIS A 240 4.88 1.72 -8.10
CA HIS A 240 6.21 1.71 -7.49
C HIS A 240 6.31 0.75 -6.30
N PHE A 241 5.26 0.64 -5.49
CA PHE A 241 5.21 -0.30 -4.37
C PHE A 241 5.11 -1.78 -4.78
N LEU A 242 4.62 -2.05 -5.99
CA LEU A 242 4.46 -3.40 -6.57
C LEU A 242 5.61 -3.77 -7.52
N SER A 243 6.49 -2.84 -7.85
CA SER A 243 7.64 -3.04 -8.73
C SER A 243 8.91 -3.40 -7.97
N ASP A 244 9.84 -4.06 -8.67
CA ASP A 244 11.16 -4.42 -8.14
C ASP A 244 12.02 -3.16 -7.87
N GLN A 245 12.61 -3.06 -6.68
CA GLN A 245 13.51 -2.00 -6.24
C GLN A 245 14.88 -2.53 -5.74
N GLU A 246 15.38 -3.65 -6.28
CA GLU A 246 16.63 -4.31 -5.85
C GLU A 246 17.89 -3.43 -5.93
N SER A 247 17.89 -2.46 -6.84
CA SER A 247 19.00 -1.53 -7.04
C SER A 247 19.19 -0.58 -5.85
N ASN A 248 18.18 -0.42 -4.98
CA ASN A 248 18.27 0.46 -3.83
C ASN A 248 19.04 -0.18 -2.65
N PRO A 249 20.18 0.38 -2.21
CA PRO A 249 20.99 -0.19 -1.14
C PRO A 249 20.27 -0.32 0.22
N PHE A 250 19.35 0.61 0.53
CA PHE A 250 18.60 0.58 1.78
C PHE A 250 17.61 -0.59 1.81
N ILE A 251 16.87 -0.80 0.71
CA ILE A 251 15.93 -1.90 0.56
C ILE A 251 16.66 -3.25 0.67
N ARG A 252 17.82 -3.37 0.01
CA ARG A 252 18.65 -4.59 0.10
C ARG A 252 19.17 -4.85 1.51
N LYS A 253 19.64 -3.81 2.22
CA LYS A 253 20.14 -3.93 3.60
C LYS A 253 19.01 -4.37 4.56
N MET A 254 17.82 -3.79 4.39
CA MET A 254 16.64 -4.07 5.21
C MET A 254 16.12 -5.50 4.99
N GLY A 255 16.06 -5.95 3.73
CA GLY A 255 15.65 -7.31 3.37
C GLY A 255 16.46 -8.39 4.07
N LYS A 256 17.79 -8.25 4.08
CA LYS A 256 18.70 -9.17 4.77
C LYS A 256 18.47 -9.23 6.28
N LYS A 257 18.16 -8.10 6.91
CA LYS A 257 18.01 -7.99 8.37
C LYS A 257 16.70 -8.59 8.87
N HIS A 258 15.60 -8.41 8.13
CA HIS A 258 14.26 -8.84 8.54
C HIS A 258 13.90 -10.28 8.15
N LYS A 259 14.91 -11.09 7.79
CA LYS A 259 14.74 -12.50 7.40
C LYS A 259 13.70 -12.70 6.30
N LEU A 260 13.54 -11.72 5.41
CA LEU A 260 12.81 -11.90 4.16
C LEU A 260 13.66 -12.84 3.31
N LYS A 261 13.34 -14.14 3.35
CA LYS A 261 13.93 -15.12 2.45
C LYS A 261 13.38 -14.86 1.05
N ASP A 262 14.23 -15.09 0.06
CA ASP A 262 13.95 -14.97 -1.37
C ASP A 262 13.75 -13.53 -1.87
N SER A 263 13.78 -13.34 -3.18
CA SER A 263 13.66 -12.09 -3.96
C SER A 263 12.50 -11.14 -3.57
N SER A 264 11.68 -11.50 -2.57
CA SER A 264 10.52 -10.76 -2.05
C SER A 264 10.87 -9.42 -1.40
N TYR A 265 12.07 -9.27 -0.81
CA TYR A 265 12.47 -8.01 -0.16
C TYR A 265 12.59 -6.83 -1.12
N LYS A 266 12.66 -7.11 -2.43
CA LYS A 266 12.79 -6.12 -3.49
C LYS A 266 11.52 -5.31 -3.70
N TYR A 267 10.38 -5.80 -3.21
CA TYR A 267 9.09 -5.14 -3.36
C TYR A 267 8.75 -4.31 -2.11
N PRO A 268 8.60 -2.98 -2.22
CA PRO A 268 8.27 -2.11 -1.08
C PRO A 268 7.00 -2.53 -0.31
N ILE A 269 6.01 -3.10 -1.00
CA ILE A 269 4.78 -3.61 -0.38
C ILE A 269 5.05 -4.72 0.67
N ASN A 270 6.05 -5.56 0.45
CA ASN A 270 6.38 -6.63 1.41
C ASN A 270 7.01 -6.07 2.68
N ILE A 271 7.73 -4.95 2.57
CA ILE A 271 8.27 -4.23 3.72
C ILE A 271 7.13 -3.61 4.53
N LEU A 272 6.12 -3.05 3.86
CA LEU A 272 4.90 -2.56 4.49
C LEU A 272 4.16 -3.67 5.25
N PHE A 273 3.94 -4.84 4.64
CA PHE A 273 3.28 -5.95 5.33
C PHE A 273 4.06 -6.47 6.53
N ASN A 274 5.39 -6.44 6.50
CA ASN A 274 6.21 -6.87 7.63
C ASN A 274 6.01 -5.97 8.88
N LEU A 275 5.47 -4.75 8.73
CA LEU A 275 5.13 -3.88 9.86
C LEU A 275 4.05 -4.47 10.77
N LEU A 276 3.17 -5.33 10.27
CA LEU A 276 2.21 -6.09 11.09
C LEU A 276 2.88 -7.07 12.06
N GLY A 277 4.18 -7.31 11.92
CA GLY A 277 4.96 -8.05 12.91
C GLY A 277 5.31 -7.24 14.15
N ASN A 278 5.10 -5.92 14.16
CA ASN A 278 5.45 -5.05 15.27
C ASN A 278 4.29 -4.92 16.27
N LYS A 279 4.56 -5.23 17.53
CA LYS A 279 3.62 -5.11 18.64
C LYS A 279 3.06 -3.69 18.78
N GLN A 280 3.90 -2.65 18.63
CA GLN A 280 3.46 -1.25 18.75
C GLN A 280 2.40 -0.86 17.71
N ILE A 281 2.46 -1.47 16.52
CA ILE A 281 1.47 -1.22 15.46
C ILE A 281 0.19 -1.99 15.73
N ASN A 282 0.29 -3.23 16.21
CA ASN A 282 -0.87 -4.08 16.42
C ASN A 282 -1.73 -3.68 17.63
N GLU A 283 -1.18 -2.91 18.57
CA GLU A 283 -1.86 -2.45 19.79
C GLU A 283 -2.37 -0.99 19.69
N ASP A 284 -2.16 -0.31 18.55
CA ASP A 284 -2.59 1.08 18.35
C ASP A 284 -3.69 1.15 17.28
N THR A 285 -4.90 1.54 17.70
CA THR A 285 -6.09 1.61 16.83
C THR A 285 -5.88 2.53 15.62
N ASN A 286 -5.20 3.66 15.82
CA ASN A 286 -4.97 4.64 14.76
C ASN A 286 -3.95 4.09 13.75
N LEU A 287 -2.85 3.52 14.22
CA LEU A 287 -1.85 2.88 13.36
C LEU A 287 -2.44 1.73 12.55
N MET A 288 -3.30 0.91 13.16
CA MET A 288 -3.98 -0.17 12.46
C MET A 288 -4.91 0.36 11.36
N ASP A 289 -5.69 1.43 11.59
CA ASP A 289 -6.55 2.06 10.56
C ASP A 289 -5.73 2.63 9.40
N ILE A 290 -4.73 3.47 9.65
CA ILE A 290 -3.95 4.07 8.56
C ILE A 290 -3.13 3.02 7.79
N LEU A 291 -2.65 1.98 8.46
CA LEU A 291 -1.86 0.92 7.84
C LEU A 291 -2.73 -0.01 6.98
N SER A 292 -3.89 -0.44 7.48
CA SER A 292 -4.83 -1.25 6.71
C SER A 292 -5.40 -0.48 5.51
N ARG A 293 -5.61 0.83 5.63
CA ARG A 293 -5.94 1.72 4.50
C ARG A 293 -4.81 1.79 3.48
N THR A 294 -3.57 1.91 3.94
CA THR A 294 -2.37 1.91 3.09
C THR A 294 -2.29 0.62 2.26
N PHE A 295 -2.53 -0.55 2.88
CA PHE A 295 -2.57 -1.83 2.19
C PHE A 295 -3.69 -1.90 1.15
N GLN A 296 -4.89 -1.42 1.48
CA GLN A 296 -6.02 -1.38 0.56
C GLN A 296 -5.68 -0.60 -0.71
N ILE A 297 -5.07 0.58 -0.57
CA ILE A 297 -4.75 1.43 -1.72
C ILE A 297 -3.58 0.84 -2.54
N ALA A 298 -2.53 0.37 -1.87
CA ALA A 298 -1.33 -0.15 -2.53
C ALA A 298 -1.60 -1.45 -3.31
N THR A 299 -2.53 -2.28 -2.85
CA THR A 299 -2.89 -3.55 -3.52
C THR A 299 -3.89 -3.38 -4.67
N LYS A 300 -4.60 -2.25 -4.76
CA LYS A 300 -5.66 -2.03 -5.76
C LYS A 300 -5.24 -2.29 -7.23
N PRO A 301 -4.03 -1.88 -7.70
CA PRO A 301 -3.64 -2.12 -9.09
C PRO A 301 -3.45 -3.58 -9.47
N LEU A 302 -3.33 -4.51 -8.50
CA LEU A 302 -3.10 -5.93 -8.77
C LEU A 302 -4.18 -6.55 -9.66
N GLN A 303 -5.44 -6.17 -9.45
CA GLN A 303 -6.56 -6.65 -10.26
C GLN A 303 -6.49 -6.16 -11.70
N LEU A 304 -6.05 -4.92 -11.91
CA LEU A 304 -5.88 -4.33 -13.24
C LEU A 304 -4.69 -4.97 -13.98
N ILE A 305 -3.60 -5.22 -13.27
CA ILE A 305 -2.43 -5.94 -13.80
C ILE A 305 -2.85 -7.35 -14.22
N GLN A 306 -3.55 -8.09 -13.35
CA GLN A 306 -4.01 -9.44 -13.64
C GLN A 306 -4.94 -9.48 -14.86
N ALA A 307 -5.96 -8.60 -14.92
CA ALA A 307 -6.90 -8.56 -16.03
C ALA A 307 -6.20 -8.33 -17.39
N LYS A 308 -5.11 -7.54 -17.40
CA LYS A 308 -4.28 -7.35 -18.59
C LYS A 308 -3.45 -8.55 -18.96
N LEU A 309 -2.88 -9.24 -17.97
CA LEU A 309 -2.13 -10.47 -18.21
C LEU A 309 -3.04 -11.59 -18.72
N ASP A 310 -4.28 -11.69 -18.24
CA ASP A 310 -5.25 -12.70 -18.69
C ASP A 310 -5.69 -12.55 -20.15
N GLY A 311 -5.65 -11.33 -20.69
CA GLY A 311 -5.89 -11.07 -22.12
C GLY A 311 -4.69 -11.33 -23.04
N MET A 312 -3.58 -11.85 -22.52
CA MET A 312 -2.34 -12.07 -23.28
C MET A 312 -1.99 -13.57 -23.34
N ASP A 313 -1.62 -14.02 -24.54
CA ASP A 313 -1.03 -15.35 -24.75
C ASP A 313 0.34 -15.48 -24.08
N THR A 314 0.81 -16.71 -23.86
CA THR A 314 2.09 -17.01 -23.16
C THR A 314 3.30 -16.31 -23.79
N GLU A 315 3.39 -16.27 -25.13
CA GLU A 315 4.48 -15.57 -25.83
C GLU A 315 4.39 -14.05 -25.62
N ALA A 316 3.20 -13.47 -25.70
CA ALA A 316 2.97 -12.05 -25.47
C ALA A 316 3.30 -11.65 -24.02
N ARG A 317 3.02 -12.52 -23.03
CA ARG A 317 3.39 -12.31 -21.62
C ARG A 317 4.89 -12.22 -21.41
N THR A 318 5.69 -13.04 -22.10
CA THR A 318 7.16 -12.98 -21.97
C THR A 318 7.76 -11.71 -22.57
N GLN A 319 7.15 -11.17 -23.62
CA GLN A 319 7.59 -9.94 -24.30
C GLN A 319 6.96 -8.67 -23.70
N PHE A 320 6.03 -8.82 -22.75
CA PHE A 320 5.33 -7.71 -22.15
C PHE A 320 6.25 -6.89 -21.23
N LYS A 321 6.50 -5.64 -21.61
CA LYS A 321 7.34 -4.69 -20.87
C LYS A 321 6.57 -3.89 -19.78
N GLY A 322 5.33 -4.27 -19.47
CA GLY A 322 4.54 -3.60 -18.44
C GLY A 322 4.73 -4.20 -17.04
N PRO A 323 3.98 -3.72 -16.03
CA PRO A 323 4.09 -4.21 -14.67
C PRO A 323 3.72 -5.69 -14.56
N GLN A 324 4.54 -6.44 -13.84
CA GLN A 324 4.25 -7.83 -13.46
C GLN A 324 3.66 -7.89 -12.04
N LEU A 325 3.07 -9.04 -11.71
CA LEU A 325 2.62 -9.28 -10.35
C LEU A 325 3.81 -9.41 -9.39
N PRO A 326 3.77 -8.76 -8.21
CA PRO A 326 4.82 -8.89 -7.21
C PRO A 326 4.80 -10.27 -6.55
N ILE A 327 5.98 -10.72 -6.11
CA ILE A 327 6.11 -11.92 -5.30
C ILE A 327 5.82 -11.57 -3.84
N ILE A 328 4.72 -12.08 -3.28
CA ILE A 328 4.30 -11.81 -1.89
C ILE A 328 4.40 -13.11 -1.07
N PRO A 329 5.24 -13.17 -0.03
CA PRO A 329 5.42 -14.38 0.77
C PRO A 329 4.16 -14.80 1.55
N ASP A 330 3.97 -16.10 1.74
CA ASP A 330 2.88 -16.67 2.54
C ASP A 330 2.81 -16.11 3.96
N ARG A 331 3.95 -15.80 4.57
CA ARG A 331 4.01 -15.17 5.90
C ARG A 331 3.28 -13.83 5.90
N SER A 332 3.47 -13.00 4.88
CA SER A 332 2.83 -11.70 4.76
C SER A 332 1.33 -11.84 4.55
N LEU A 333 0.90 -12.80 3.71
CA LEU A 333 -0.51 -13.11 3.50
C LEU A 333 -1.20 -13.55 4.80
N LYS A 334 -0.55 -14.40 5.60
CA LYS A 334 -1.05 -14.80 6.93
C LYS A 334 -1.16 -13.62 7.90
N GLN A 335 -0.19 -12.71 7.90
CA GLN A 335 -0.25 -11.51 8.73
C GLN A 335 -1.45 -10.63 8.38
N ILE A 336 -1.80 -10.50 7.09
CA ILE A 336 -2.98 -9.75 6.66
C ILE A 336 -4.26 -10.39 7.19
N ILE A 337 -4.39 -11.72 7.13
CA ILE A 337 -5.52 -12.44 7.74
C ILE A 337 -5.58 -12.21 9.25
N ASN A 338 -4.42 -12.13 9.92
CA ASN A 338 -4.37 -11.93 11.37
C ASN A 338 -4.89 -10.56 11.82
N ILE A 339 -5.00 -9.55 10.94
CA ILE A 339 -5.69 -8.30 11.27
C ILE A 339 -7.14 -8.58 11.69
N LEU A 340 -7.81 -9.55 11.06
CA LEU A 340 -9.23 -9.87 11.32
C LEU A 340 -9.47 -10.38 12.75
N ILE A 341 -8.44 -10.97 13.37
CA ILE A 341 -8.50 -11.49 14.75
C ILE A 341 -7.78 -10.59 15.76
N ALA A 342 -7.31 -9.42 15.34
CA ALA A 342 -6.75 -8.42 16.24
C ALA A 342 -7.86 -7.74 17.05
N ASP A 343 -7.50 -7.27 18.24
CA ASP A 343 -8.40 -6.50 19.11
C ASP A 343 -8.72 -5.13 18.49
N GLU A 344 -7.74 -4.52 17.82
CA GLU A 344 -7.82 -3.20 17.17
C GLU A 344 -8.47 -3.22 15.77
N CYS A 345 -9.27 -4.23 15.45
CA CYS A 345 -9.93 -4.35 14.15
C CYS A 345 -11.36 -3.80 14.19
N ALA A 346 -11.47 -2.48 14.14
CA ALA A 346 -12.76 -1.79 13.97
C ALA A 346 -13.41 -2.10 12.59
N SER A 347 -14.69 -1.76 12.43
CA SER A 347 -15.45 -2.00 11.19
C SER A 347 -14.75 -1.45 9.93
N LYS A 348 -14.13 -0.28 10.03
CA LYS A 348 -13.38 0.35 8.94
C LYS A 348 -12.11 -0.44 8.58
N VAL A 349 -11.33 -0.86 9.59
CA VAL A 349 -10.14 -1.72 9.43
C VAL A 349 -10.52 -3.05 8.78
N PHE A 350 -11.63 -3.65 9.22
CA PHE A 350 -12.16 -4.87 8.64
C PHE A 350 -12.45 -4.70 7.14
N GLN A 351 -13.21 -3.67 6.74
CA GLN A 351 -13.54 -3.42 5.33
C GLN A 351 -12.30 -3.18 4.45
N GLN A 352 -11.32 -2.43 4.95
CA GLN A 352 -10.05 -2.19 4.26
C GLN A 352 -9.23 -3.48 4.11
N THR A 353 -9.24 -4.33 5.14
CA THR A 353 -8.57 -5.63 5.13
C THR A 353 -9.21 -6.59 4.13
N ILE A 354 -10.56 -6.69 4.11
CA ILE A 354 -11.28 -7.47 3.10
C ILE A 354 -10.94 -7.02 1.69
N SER A 355 -10.92 -5.71 1.44
CA SER A 355 -10.53 -5.16 0.14
C SER A 355 -9.11 -5.57 -0.25
N SER A 356 -8.17 -5.55 0.72
CA SER A 356 -6.79 -5.98 0.50
C SER A 356 -6.71 -7.47 0.17
N ILE A 357 -7.44 -8.33 0.90
CA ILE A 357 -7.54 -9.77 0.64
C ILE A 357 -8.07 -10.03 -0.77
N GLN A 358 -9.14 -9.34 -1.17
CA GLN A 358 -9.72 -9.46 -2.51
C GLN A 358 -8.75 -9.02 -3.63
N ASN A 359 -8.00 -7.94 -3.40
CA ASN A 359 -6.99 -7.47 -4.35
C ASN A 359 -5.82 -8.47 -4.47
N LEU A 360 -5.40 -9.09 -3.35
CA LEU A 360 -4.30 -10.04 -3.29
C LEU A 360 -4.67 -11.44 -3.81
N SER A 361 -5.96 -11.78 -3.86
CA SER A 361 -6.45 -13.09 -4.31
C SER A 361 -6.18 -13.38 -5.79
N VAL A 362 -5.68 -12.39 -6.55
CA VAL A 362 -5.17 -12.62 -7.91
C VAL A 362 -3.87 -13.43 -7.92
N LEU A 363 -3.13 -13.47 -6.81
CA LEU A 363 -1.88 -14.21 -6.68
C LEU A 363 -2.16 -15.70 -6.42
N GLU A 364 -1.46 -16.59 -7.11
CA GLU A 364 -1.71 -18.04 -7.03
C GLU A 364 -1.52 -18.61 -5.61
N ASN A 365 -0.49 -18.17 -4.89
CA ASN A 365 -0.29 -18.61 -3.51
C ASN A 365 -1.36 -18.07 -2.55
N ALA A 366 -1.92 -16.88 -2.81
CA ALA A 366 -2.97 -16.31 -1.98
C ALA A 366 -4.28 -17.10 -2.04
N LYS A 367 -4.62 -17.67 -3.20
CA LYS A 367 -5.77 -18.57 -3.38
C LYS A 367 -5.71 -19.80 -2.47
N VAL A 368 -4.52 -20.25 -2.09
CA VAL A 368 -4.32 -21.39 -1.18
C VAL A 368 -4.16 -20.95 0.28
N VAL A 369 -3.40 -19.88 0.51
CA VAL A 369 -3.06 -19.44 1.87
C VAL A 369 -4.25 -18.81 2.59
N PHE A 370 -5.07 -18.00 1.92
CA PHE A 370 -6.19 -17.30 2.56
C PHE A 370 -7.27 -18.25 3.08
N PRO A 371 -7.84 -19.18 2.29
CA PRO A 371 -8.86 -20.09 2.80
C PRO A 371 -8.34 -20.96 3.95
N ARG A 372 -7.08 -21.44 3.82
CA ARG A 372 -6.44 -22.27 4.84
C ARG A 372 -6.24 -21.53 6.16
N GLU A 373 -5.72 -20.31 6.14
CA GLU A 373 -5.46 -19.56 7.37
C GLU A 373 -6.77 -19.08 8.02
N LEU A 374 -7.77 -18.68 7.22
CA LEU A 374 -9.11 -18.32 7.70
C LEU A 374 -9.79 -19.52 8.38
N SER A 375 -9.80 -20.70 7.75
CA SER A 375 -10.38 -21.92 8.34
C SER A 375 -9.66 -22.34 9.62
N LYS A 376 -8.33 -22.23 9.65
CA LYS A 376 -7.54 -22.49 10.86
C LYS A 376 -7.92 -21.53 12.00
N ASN A 377 -8.06 -20.23 11.72
CA ASN A 377 -8.46 -19.24 12.72
C ASN A 377 -9.91 -19.47 13.19
N ALA A 378 -10.84 -19.79 12.27
CA ALA A 378 -12.22 -20.13 12.61
C ALA A 378 -12.28 -21.35 13.55
N THR A 379 -11.53 -22.41 13.23
CA THR A 379 -11.45 -23.63 14.06
C THR A 379 -10.90 -23.32 15.45
N SER A 380 -9.83 -22.51 15.53
CA SER A 380 -9.21 -22.12 16.80
C SER A 380 -10.17 -21.32 17.67
N LEU A 381 -10.77 -20.27 17.11
CA LEU A 381 -11.73 -19.42 17.83
C LEU A 381 -12.96 -20.21 18.25
N SER A 382 -13.52 -21.05 17.36
CA SER A 382 -14.66 -21.90 17.66
C SER A 382 -14.39 -22.85 18.83
N LYS A 383 -13.18 -23.42 18.91
CA LYS A 383 -12.76 -24.27 20.03
C LYS A 383 -12.62 -23.48 21.34
N THR A 384 -12.04 -22.28 21.31
CA THR A 384 -11.93 -21.41 22.49
C THR A 384 -13.31 -21.04 23.01
N ILE A 385 -14.17 -20.49 22.15
CA ILE A 385 -15.54 -20.10 22.50
C ILE A 385 -16.34 -21.29 23.03
N SER A 386 -16.21 -22.47 22.41
CA SER A 386 -16.88 -23.70 22.91
C SER A 386 -16.42 -24.09 24.32
N THR A 387 -15.17 -23.79 24.67
CA THR A 387 -14.61 -24.08 26.00
C THR A 387 -15.14 -23.06 27.01
N ASP A 388 -15.11 -21.77 26.65
CA ASP A 388 -15.62 -20.69 27.48
C ASP A 388 -17.13 -20.81 27.73
N LEU A 389 -17.93 -21.20 26.73
CA LEU A 389 -19.37 -21.42 26.89
C LEU A 389 -19.67 -22.57 27.86
N ARG A 390 -18.91 -23.66 27.80
CA ARG A 390 -19.07 -24.78 28.74
C ARG A 390 -18.66 -24.43 30.16
N GLU A 391 -17.68 -23.54 30.32
CA GLU A 391 -17.32 -22.98 31.62
C GLU A 391 -18.45 -22.09 32.16
N LEU A 392 -18.98 -21.20 31.33
CA LEU A 392 -20.13 -20.35 31.65
C LEU A 392 -21.37 -21.17 32.06
N ILE A 393 -21.70 -22.25 31.35
CA ILE A 393 -22.83 -23.13 31.72
C ILE A 393 -22.65 -23.72 33.13
N LYS A 394 -21.44 -24.18 33.47
CA LYS A 394 -21.17 -24.75 34.79
C LYS A 394 -21.34 -23.71 35.89
N GLU A 395 -20.86 -22.49 35.63
CA GLU A 395 -21.00 -21.39 36.58
C GLU A 395 -22.47 -20.99 36.77
N LEU A 396 -23.22 -20.82 35.67
CA LEU A 396 -24.66 -20.56 35.68
C LEU A 396 -25.45 -21.63 36.46
N GLN A 397 -25.08 -22.90 36.34
CA GLN A 397 -25.72 -23.99 37.10
C GLN A 397 -25.37 -23.96 38.60
N SER A 398 -24.21 -23.40 38.96
CA SER A 398 -23.73 -23.34 40.34
C SER A 398 -24.19 -22.09 41.09
N THR A 399 -24.46 -21.00 40.39
CA THR A 399 -24.87 -19.71 40.94
C THR A 399 -26.35 -19.71 41.28
N LYS A 400 -26.69 -19.42 42.54
CA LYS A 400 -28.08 -19.39 43.04
C LYS A 400 -28.71 -17.99 43.07
N ASP A 401 -27.89 -16.94 43.02
CA ASP A 401 -28.33 -15.53 43.04
C ASP A 401 -27.80 -14.82 41.80
N PHE A 402 -28.72 -14.42 40.90
CA PHE A 402 -28.43 -13.67 39.66
C PHE A 402 -28.73 -12.18 39.80
N SER A 403 -28.63 -11.64 41.01
CA SER A 403 -29.10 -10.30 41.36
C SER A 403 -28.20 -9.16 40.85
N ASP A 404 -27.00 -9.45 40.35
CA ASP A 404 -26.07 -8.46 39.81
C ASP A 404 -25.28 -9.04 38.62
N ASP A 405 -25.16 -8.31 37.50
CA ASP A 405 -24.40 -8.74 36.30
C ASP A 405 -22.90 -8.99 36.62
N SER A 406 -22.42 -8.43 37.73
CA SER A 406 -21.09 -8.64 38.31
C SER A 406 -20.88 -10.05 38.91
N SER A 407 -21.96 -10.84 39.06
CA SER A 407 -21.94 -12.18 39.65
C SER A 407 -21.46 -13.29 38.70
N ILE A 408 -21.27 -13.00 37.40
CA ILE A 408 -20.77 -13.95 36.40
C ILE A 408 -19.65 -13.28 35.58
N PRO A 409 -18.40 -13.31 36.07
CA PRO A 409 -17.24 -12.69 35.41
C PRO A 409 -17.04 -13.20 33.97
N GLU A 410 -17.39 -14.46 33.71
CA GLU A 410 -17.24 -15.17 32.44
C GLU A 410 -18.10 -14.53 31.33
N LEU A 411 -19.18 -13.83 31.69
CA LEU A 411 -20.05 -13.13 30.73
C LEU A 411 -19.34 -11.96 30.03
N THR A 412 -18.34 -11.37 30.69
CA THR A 412 -17.53 -10.26 30.13
C THR A 412 -16.70 -10.68 28.92
N LYS A 413 -16.31 -11.97 28.84
CA LYS A 413 -15.62 -12.56 27.68
C LYS A 413 -16.48 -12.48 26.41
N PHE A 414 -17.81 -12.45 26.56
CA PHE A 414 -18.80 -12.47 25.48
C PHE A 414 -19.44 -11.11 25.15
N SER A 415 -19.18 -10.04 25.91
CA SER A 415 -19.85 -8.75 25.69
C SER A 415 -18.98 -7.71 24.97
N SER A 416 -17.65 -7.91 24.91
CA SER A 416 -16.73 -6.93 24.32
C SER A 416 -16.74 -6.95 22.78
N GLY A 417 -16.43 -5.81 22.14
CA GLY A 417 -16.28 -5.72 20.68
C GLY A 417 -15.05 -6.45 20.11
N SER A 418 -14.09 -6.79 20.97
CA SER A 418 -12.87 -7.56 20.68
C SER A 418 -12.96 -9.03 21.13
N SER A 419 -14.14 -9.47 21.55
CA SER A 419 -14.42 -10.85 21.96
C SER A 419 -14.16 -11.87 20.86
N ASP A 420 -13.95 -13.12 21.27
CA ASP A 420 -13.63 -14.21 20.35
C ASP A 420 -14.78 -14.53 19.39
N GLN A 421 -16.05 -14.37 19.78
CA GLN A 421 -17.17 -14.50 18.85
C GLN A 421 -17.24 -13.36 17.84
N ALA A 422 -16.87 -12.12 18.22
CA ALA A 422 -16.77 -11.02 17.25
C ALA A 422 -15.63 -11.26 16.25
N LYS A 423 -14.50 -11.79 16.72
CA LYS A 423 -13.38 -12.22 15.86
C LYS A 423 -13.79 -13.38 14.95
N LEU A 424 -14.52 -14.37 15.46
CA LEU A 424 -15.02 -15.51 14.68
C LEU A 424 -15.96 -15.01 13.57
N LEU A 425 -16.90 -14.13 13.89
CA LEU A 425 -17.81 -13.54 12.90
C LEU A 425 -17.05 -12.79 11.80
N ARG A 426 -16.03 -12.01 12.15
CA ARG A 426 -15.14 -11.36 11.17
C ARG A 426 -14.47 -12.38 10.25
N VAL A 427 -13.94 -13.47 10.80
CA VAL A 427 -13.28 -14.54 10.01
C VAL A 427 -14.27 -15.26 9.09
N LEU A 428 -15.46 -15.63 9.56
CA LEU A 428 -16.47 -16.30 8.73
C LEU A 428 -16.98 -15.36 7.63
N THR A 429 -17.25 -14.10 7.98
CA THR A 429 -17.63 -13.07 7.00
C THR A 429 -16.53 -12.91 5.95
N ALA A 430 -15.25 -12.91 6.34
CA ALA A 430 -14.13 -12.83 5.40
C ALA A 430 -14.06 -14.04 4.45
N LEU A 431 -14.37 -15.24 4.93
CA LEU A 431 -14.50 -16.44 4.09
C LEU A 431 -15.61 -16.26 3.05
N ASP A 432 -16.78 -15.76 3.44
CA ASP A 432 -17.89 -15.51 2.51
C ASP A 432 -17.52 -14.48 1.43
N TYR A 433 -16.82 -13.40 1.81
CA TYR A 433 -16.32 -12.40 0.87
C TYR A 433 -15.25 -12.94 -0.09
N LEU A 434 -14.41 -13.87 0.37
CA LEU A 434 -13.36 -14.49 -0.45
C LEU A 434 -13.97 -15.32 -1.59
N PHE A 435 -15.01 -16.09 -1.29
CA PHE A 435 -15.75 -16.90 -2.27
C PHE A 435 -16.93 -16.16 -2.91
N LYS A 436 -16.99 -14.82 -2.75
CA LYS A 436 -17.94 -13.91 -3.41
C LYS A 436 -19.42 -14.34 -3.28
N ILE A 437 -19.84 -14.85 -2.13
CA ILE A 437 -21.26 -15.11 -1.87
C ILE A 437 -21.95 -13.79 -1.50
N ASN A 438 -22.07 -12.89 -2.47
CA ASN A 438 -22.91 -11.70 -2.34
C ASN A 438 -24.20 -11.80 -3.17
N ASP A 439 -24.35 -12.82 -4.01
CA ASP A 439 -25.56 -13.06 -4.78
C ASP A 439 -26.03 -14.51 -4.68
N LYS A 440 -27.35 -14.69 -4.53
CA LYS A 440 -28.07 -15.98 -4.44
C LYS A 440 -27.88 -16.89 -5.66
N THR A 441 -27.14 -16.47 -6.68
CA THR A 441 -26.96 -17.14 -7.97
C THR A 441 -25.84 -18.20 -7.99
N ASN A 442 -25.02 -18.32 -6.94
CA ASN A 442 -23.78 -19.14 -6.97
C ASN A 442 -23.76 -20.37 -6.04
N MET A 443 -24.89 -20.83 -5.49
CA MET A 443 -24.93 -21.93 -4.50
C MET A 443 -24.38 -23.30 -4.98
N ASP A 444 -24.31 -23.52 -6.30
CA ASP A 444 -23.81 -24.74 -6.94
C ASP A 444 -22.41 -24.61 -7.57
N SER A 445 -21.76 -23.45 -7.44
CA SER A 445 -20.41 -23.24 -7.99
C SER A 445 -19.35 -24.09 -7.27
N ALA A 446 -18.20 -24.31 -7.92
CA ALA A 446 -17.06 -25.01 -7.29
C ALA A 446 -16.60 -24.28 -6.02
N GLU A 447 -16.63 -22.95 -6.03
CA GLU A 447 -16.30 -22.07 -4.91
C GLU A 447 -17.26 -22.28 -3.74
N ALA A 448 -18.56 -22.42 -3.99
CA ALA A 448 -19.55 -22.70 -2.96
C ALA A 448 -19.38 -24.11 -2.35
N LYS A 449 -18.93 -25.09 -3.14
CA LYS A 449 -18.62 -26.44 -2.64
C LYS A 449 -17.38 -26.43 -1.76
N GLU A 450 -16.32 -25.74 -2.20
CA GLU A 450 -15.09 -25.56 -1.42
C GLU A 450 -15.37 -24.85 -0.09
N LEU A 451 -16.17 -23.78 -0.11
CA LEU A 451 -16.57 -23.09 1.12
C LEU A 451 -17.39 -24.00 2.05
N LYS A 452 -18.35 -24.78 1.53
CA LYS A 452 -19.11 -25.76 2.32
C LYS A 452 -18.18 -26.79 2.97
N GLU A 453 -17.14 -27.22 2.28
CA GLU A 453 -16.13 -28.12 2.83
C GLU A 453 -15.31 -27.44 3.94
N LEU A 454 -14.91 -26.18 3.76
CA LEU A 454 -14.23 -25.40 4.79
C LEU A 454 -15.09 -25.21 6.04
N TYR A 455 -16.38 -24.94 5.89
CA TYR A 455 -17.31 -24.85 7.02
C TYR A 455 -17.44 -26.17 7.78
N LYS A 456 -17.52 -27.31 7.06
CA LYS A 456 -17.54 -28.64 7.69
C LYS A 456 -16.25 -28.91 8.46
N ASN A 457 -15.10 -28.51 7.90
CA ASN A 457 -13.79 -28.72 8.50
C ASN A 457 -13.50 -27.76 9.66
N SER A 458 -14.21 -26.63 9.77
CA SER A 458 -13.97 -25.61 10.81
C SER A 458 -14.52 -25.97 12.19
N ALA A 459 -14.96 -27.23 12.40
CA ALA A 459 -15.42 -27.78 13.67
C ALA A 459 -16.49 -26.91 14.39
N LEU A 460 -17.41 -26.29 13.63
CA LEU A 460 -18.46 -25.44 14.20
C LEU A 460 -19.54 -26.24 14.94
N GLY A 461 -19.68 -27.55 14.71
CA GLY A 461 -20.68 -28.40 15.35
C GLY A 461 -20.65 -28.37 16.90
N PRO A 462 -19.49 -28.64 17.54
CA PRO A 462 -19.33 -28.52 18.98
C PRO A 462 -19.69 -27.13 19.55
N LEU A 463 -19.46 -26.07 18.80
CA LEU A 463 -19.83 -24.71 19.19
C LEU A 463 -21.35 -24.53 19.18
N TRP A 464 -22.04 -24.99 18.14
CA TRP A 464 -23.50 -24.96 18.08
C TRP A 464 -24.13 -25.80 19.20
N GLY A 465 -23.54 -26.96 19.53
CA GLY A 465 -23.97 -27.77 20.67
C GLY A 465 -23.84 -27.00 21.99
N ALA A 466 -22.67 -26.43 22.26
CA ALA A 466 -22.46 -25.63 23.47
C ALA A 466 -23.38 -24.39 23.54
N LEU A 467 -23.64 -23.74 22.41
CA LEU A 467 -24.59 -22.62 22.35
C LEU A 467 -26.03 -23.07 22.62
N SER A 468 -26.44 -24.22 22.07
CA SER A 468 -27.76 -24.80 22.32
C SER A 468 -27.95 -25.15 23.79
N ASP A 469 -26.91 -25.65 24.46
CA ASP A 469 -26.96 -25.97 25.89
C ASP A 469 -27.08 -24.70 26.76
N CYS A 470 -26.67 -23.53 26.27
CA CYS A 470 -26.84 -22.24 26.94
C CYS A 470 -28.26 -21.63 26.79
N LEU A 471 -29.05 -22.07 25.80
CA LEU A 471 -30.34 -21.48 25.45
C LEU A 471 -31.47 -22.47 25.84
N PRO A 472 -32.10 -22.31 27.01
CA PRO A 472 -33.21 -23.17 27.46
C PRO A 472 -34.50 -23.02 26.64
#